data_AF-A0A101QDW9-F1
#
_entry.id   AF-A0A101QDW9-F1
#
_cell.length_a   1.000
_cell.length_b   1.000
_cell.length_c   1.000
_cell.angle_alpha   90.00
_cell.angle_beta   90.00
_cell.angle_gamma   90.00
#
_symmetry.space_group_name_H-M   'P 1'
#
loop_
_entity.id
_entity.type
_entity.pdbx_description
1 polymer ?
#
loop_
_entity_poly.entity_id
_entity_poly.type
_entity_poly.pdbx_seq_one_letter_code
_entity_poly.pdbx_strand_id
1 'polypeptide(L)'
;MRTGDARFSGLADQLKGMVAAARDLEGEAQERMHELHSADPERFVRCREGEEPWPDELQAGFVPRHTCRDECLYHDRGVLDGILQCTCGRPPCRACAIVGAP
;
A
#
# COMPACT_ATOMS: atom_id res chain seq x y z
N MET A 1 -2.11 -32.68 5.48
CA MET A 1 -2.64 -33.44 6.63
C MET A 1 -4.09 -33.00 6.86
N ARG A 2 -5.09 -33.88 6.68
CA ARG A 2 -6.51 -33.59 7.02
C ARG A 2 -6.79 -34.23 8.38
N THR A 3 -6.53 -33.50 9.46
CA THR A 3 -6.92 -33.97 10.79
C THR A 3 -8.43 -33.71 10.95
N GLY A 4 -9.21 -34.73 11.29
CA GLY A 4 -10.64 -34.59 11.62
C GLY A 4 -10.88 -33.97 13.00
N ASP A 5 -9.86 -33.31 13.56
CA ASP A 5 -9.90 -32.72 14.89
C ASP A 5 -10.61 -31.36 14.80
N ALA A 6 -11.71 -31.25 15.55
CA ALA A 6 -12.61 -30.10 15.55
C ALA A 6 -11.89 -28.78 15.88
N ARG A 7 -10.77 -28.81 16.62
CA ARG A 7 -9.99 -27.61 16.93
C ARG A 7 -9.35 -27.00 15.68
N PHE A 8 -8.78 -27.83 14.81
CA PHE A 8 -8.18 -27.36 13.56
C PHE A 8 -9.25 -26.93 12.55
N SER A 9 -10.41 -27.59 12.52
CA SER A 9 -11.54 -27.15 11.69
C SER A 9 -12.06 -25.78 12.13
N GLY A 10 -12.26 -25.57 13.44
CA GLY A 10 -12.70 -24.28 13.97
C GLY A 10 -11.70 -23.15 13.68
N LEU A 11 -10.40 -23.42 13.82
CA LEU A 11 -9.35 -22.46 13.45
C LEU A 11 -9.38 -22.14 11.94
N ALA A 12 -9.54 -23.15 11.09
CA ALA A 12 -9.62 -22.95 9.65
C ALA A 12 -10.82 -22.08 9.25
N ASP A 13 -11.97 -22.26 9.90
CA ASP A 13 -13.16 -21.46 9.62
C ASP A 13 -13.02 -20.01 10.12
N GLN A 14 -12.38 -19.79 11.27
CA GLN A 14 -12.03 -18.45 11.75
C GLN A 14 -11.07 -17.76 10.77
N LEU A 15 -10.04 -18.46 10.28
CA LEU A 15 -9.09 -17.91 9.33
C LEU A 15 -9.78 -17.53 8.01
N LYS A 16 -10.67 -18.37 7.49
CA LYS A 16 -11.47 -18.03 6.30
C LYS A 16 -12.29 -16.76 6.50
N GLY A 17 -12.93 -16.62 7.68
CA GLY A 17 -13.69 -15.41 8.03
C GLY A 17 -12.81 -14.16 8.03
N MET A 18 -11.62 -14.24 8.65
CA MET A 18 -10.66 -13.13 8.64
C MET A 18 -10.17 -12.77 7.24
N VAL A 19 -9.89 -13.76 6.40
CA VAL A 19 -9.47 -13.54 5.00
C VAL A 19 -10.59 -12.88 4.19
N ALA A 20 -11.85 -13.28 4.40
CA ALA A 20 -12.99 -12.64 3.75
C ALA A 20 -13.10 -11.16 4.17
N ALA A 21 -13.08 -10.88 5.48
CA ALA A 21 -13.13 -9.52 5.99
C ALA A 21 -11.97 -8.64 5.48
N ALA A 22 -10.76 -9.20 5.37
CA ALA A 22 -9.61 -8.49 4.82
C ALA A 22 -9.81 -8.13 3.34
N ARG A 23 -10.42 -9.02 2.54
CA ARG A 23 -10.72 -8.75 1.12
C ARG A 23 -11.82 -7.71 0.95
N ASP A 24 -12.83 -7.72 1.80
CA ASP A 24 -13.89 -6.71 1.76
C ASP A 24 -13.30 -5.32 2.02
N LEU A 25 -12.47 -5.19 3.06
CA LEU A 25 -11.75 -3.95 3.37
C LEU A 25 -10.80 -3.51 2.25
N GLU A 26 -10.13 -4.47 1.58
CA GLU A 26 -9.30 -4.20 0.41
C GLU A 26 -10.13 -3.64 -0.75
N GLY A 27 -11.30 -4.23 -1.02
CA GLY A 27 -12.23 -3.77 -2.05
C GLY A 27 -12.70 -2.34 -1.79
N GLU A 28 -13.13 -2.05 -0.56
CA GLU A 28 -13.54 -0.70 -0.18
C GLU A 28 -12.38 0.32 -0.31
N ALA A 29 -11.16 -0.06 0.05
CA ALA A 29 -9.99 0.80 -0.11
C ALA A 29 -9.70 1.08 -1.59
N GLN A 30 -9.83 0.09 -2.47
CA GLN A 30 -9.67 0.25 -3.92
C GLN A 30 -10.73 1.19 -4.50
N GLU A 31 -11.99 1.05 -4.10
CA GLU A 31 -13.08 1.95 -4.51
C GLU A 31 -12.78 3.40 -4.11
N ARG A 32 -12.39 3.63 -2.85
CA ARG A 32 -12.01 4.97 -2.35
C ARG A 32 -10.81 5.56 -3.11
N MET A 33 -9.82 4.74 -3.45
CA MET A 33 -8.69 5.16 -4.29
C MET A 33 -9.13 5.58 -5.69
N HIS A 34 -10.06 4.83 -6.29
CA HIS A 34 -10.58 5.12 -7.62
C HIS A 34 -11.40 6.41 -7.64
N GLU A 35 -12.24 6.62 -6.63
CA GLU A 35 -13.01 7.85 -6.43
C GLU A 35 -12.09 9.05 -6.26
N LEU A 36 -11.08 8.94 -5.39
CA LEU A 36 -10.09 10.01 -5.18
C LEU A 36 -9.34 10.34 -6.48
N HIS A 37 -8.86 9.33 -7.19
CA HIS A 37 -8.16 9.53 -8.47
C HIS A 37 -9.07 10.19 -9.51
N SER A 38 -10.34 9.81 -9.57
CA SER A 38 -11.30 10.38 -10.54
C SER A 38 -11.67 11.83 -10.21
N ALA A 39 -11.78 12.17 -8.92
CA ALA A 39 -12.13 13.50 -8.46
C ALA A 39 -10.92 14.47 -8.43
N ASP A 40 -9.76 13.99 -8.01
CA ASP A 40 -8.53 14.77 -7.84
C ASP A 40 -7.28 13.88 -8.09
N PRO A 41 -6.87 13.74 -9.37
CA PRO A 41 -5.71 12.93 -9.75
C PRO A 41 -4.40 13.41 -9.10
N GLU A 42 -4.25 14.72 -8.88
CA GLU A 42 -3.04 15.29 -8.31
C GLU A 42 -2.92 14.96 -6.82
N ARG A 43 -4.02 15.08 -6.07
CA ARG A 43 -4.06 14.68 -4.66
C ARG A 43 -3.84 13.18 -4.50
N PHE A 44 -4.39 12.36 -5.39
CA PHE A 44 -4.10 10.93 -5.40
C PHE A 44 -2.60 10.66 -5.50
N VAL A 45 -1.90 11.34 -6.42
CA VAL A 45 -0.44 11.21 -6.56
C VAL A 45 0.27 11.65 -5.28
N ARG A 46 -0.08 12.79 -4.68
CA ARG A 46 0.54 13.25 -3.43
C ARG A 46 0.33 12.28 -2.27
N CYS A 47 -0.86 11.68 -2.14
CA CYS A 47 -1.13 10.63 -1.16
C CYS A 47 -0.28 9.38 -1.40
N ARG A 48 -0.23 8.90 -2.66
CA ARG A 48 0.57 7.73 -3.06
C ARG A 48 2.06 7.93 -2.80
N GLU A 49 2.59 9.12 -3.08
CA GLU A 49 4.00 9.44 -2.86
C GLU A 49 4.31 9.76 -1.38
N GLY A 50 3.30 9.71 -0.49
CA GLY A 50 3.47 9.96 0.94
C GLY A 50 3.73 11.42 1.27
N GLU A 51 3.29 12.35 0.41
CA GLU A 51 3.38 13.79 0.65
C GLU A 51 2.22 14.33 1.50
N GLU A 52 1.05 13.73 1.35
CA GLU A 52 -0.18 14.00 2.08
C GLU A 52 -0.75 12.67 2.62
N PRO A 53 -1.49 12.70 3.74
CA PRO A 53 -2.22 11.52 4.19
C PRO A 53 -3.37 11.18 3.25
N TRP A 54 -3.75 9.90 3.25
CA TRP A 54 -5.01 9.50 2.63
C TRP A 54 -6.20 10.22 3.29
N PRO A 55 -7.31 10.45 2.58
CA PRO A 55 -8.46 11.16 3.13
C PRO A 55 -9.03 10.56 4.43
N ASP A 56 -8.90 9.25 4.60
CA ASP A 56 -9.33 8.45 5.75
C ASP A 56 -8.22 8.20 6.78
N GLU A 57 -6.99 8.66 6.51
CA GLU A 57 -5.87 8.52 7.43
C GLU A 57 -5.89 9.62 8.50
N LEU A 58 -5.54 9.25 9.74
CA LEU A 58 -5.48 10.18 10.86
C LEU A 58 -4.32 11.17 10.69
N GLN A 59 -4.66 12.42 10.35
CA GLN A 59 -3.69 13.50 10.14
C GLN A 59 -2.68 13.68 11.29
N ALA A 60 -3.13 13.54 12.54
CA ALA A 60 -2.28 13.73 13.73
C ALA A 60 -1.17 12.67 13.88
N GLY A 61 -1.25 11.55 13.15
CA GLY A 61 -0.26 10.47 13.15
C GLY A 61 0.46 10.29 11.82
N PHE A 62 0.16 11.12 10.81
CA PHE A 62 0.76 10.97 9.49
C PHE A 62 2.26 11.26 9.51
N VAL A 63 3.04 10.26 9.13
CA VAL A 63 4.49 10.38 8.91
C VAL A 63 4.74 9.99 7.46
N PRO A 64 5.28 10.90 6.63
CA PRO A 64 5.68 10.57 5.27
C PRO A 64 6.52 9.30 5.22
N ARG A 65 6.12 8.34 4.38
CA ARG A 65 6.86 7.09 4.23
C ARG A 65 8.06 7.25 3.29
N HIS A 66 9.09 6.43 3.47
CA HIS A 66 10.21 6.37 2.53
C HIS A 66 9.84 5.57 1.29
N THR A 67 9.23 6.21 0.28
CA THR A 67 8.97 5.57 -1.02
C THR A 67 10.26 5.22 -1.78
N CYS A 68 11.38 5.85 -1.44
CA CYS A 68 12.70 5.53 -2.01
C CYS A 68 13.26 4.17 -1.56
N ARG A 69 12.65 3.53 -0.55
CA ARG A 69 13.02 2.19 -0.05
C ARG A 69 12.09 1.09 -0.55
N ASP A 70 11.06 1.45 -1.31
CA ASP A 70 10.19 0.46 -1.96
C ASP A 70 11.03 -0.30 -3.01
N GLU A 71 10.96 -1.63 -2.99
CA GLU A 71 11.65 -2.46 -3.98
C GLU A 71 11.20 -2.06 -5.40
N CYS A 72 12.17 -1.83 -6.27
CA CYS A 72 11.89 -1.45 -7.64
C CYS A 72 11.42 -2.68 -8.42
N LEU A 73 10.12 -2.75 -8.72
CA LEU A 73 9.54 -3.87 -9.44
C LEU A 73 10.14 -4.08 -10.85
N TYR A 74 10.81 -3.05 -11.39
CA TYR A 74 11.58 -3.10 -12.63
C TYR A 74 12.94 -3.78 -12.44
N HIS A 75 13.86 -3.20 -11.65
CA HIS A 75 15.23 -3.72 -11.51
C HIS A 75 15.36 -4.89 -10.51
N ASP A 76 14.62 -4.86 -9.40
CA ASP A 76 14.79 -5.82 -8.31
C ASP A 76 13.98 -7.10 -8.53
N ARG A 77 12.87 -7.00 -9.27
CA ARG A 77 11.98 -8.16 -9.53
C ARG A 77 11.74 -8.48 -11.02
N GLY A 78 12.18 -7.63 -11.95
CA GLY A 78 12.10 -7.90 -13.40
C GLY A 78 10.67 -8.10 -13.94
N VAL A 79 9.66 -7.55 -13.25
CA VAL A 79 8.25 -7.91 -13.48
C VAL A 79 7.58 -7.03 -14.55
N LEU A 80 8.11 -5.84 -14.83
CA LEU A 80 7.47 -4.87 -15.72
C LEU A 80 8.48 -4.39 -16.77
N ASP A 81 8.19 -4.53 -18.07
CA ASP A 81 9.04 -4.02 -19.17
C ASP A 81 8.89 -2.50 -19.40
N GLY A 82 8.86 -1.71 -18.32
CA GLY A 82 8.59 -0.27 -18.41
C GLY A 82 9.43 0.56 -17.45
N ILE A 83 10.40 1.31 -17.99
CA ILE A 83 11.19 2.33 -17.26
C ILE A 83 10.32 3.34 -16.49
N LEU A 84 9.05 3.50 -16.90
CA LEU A 84 8.05 4.37 -16.26
C LEU A 84 7.64 3.92 -14.85
N GLN A 85 7.83 2.64 -14.51
CA GLN A 85 7.55 2.11 -13.16
C GLN A 85 8.82 1.95 -12.31
N CYS A 86 9.97 2.37 -12.84
CA CYS A 86 11.22 2.41 -12.09
C CYS A 86 11.17 3.52 -11.04
N THR A 87 11.52 3.18 -9.80
CA THR A 87 11.72 4.15 -8.70
C THR A 87 13.19 4.47 -8.46
N CYS A 88 14.13 3.75 -9.12
CA CYS A 88 15.56 4.00 -9.00
C CYS A 88 15.93 5.37 -9.59
N GLY A 89 16.58 6.22 -8.78
CA GLY A 89 17.03 7.54 -9.21
C GLY A 89 15.98 8.65 -9.15
N ARG A 90 14.79 8.40 -8.55
CA ARG A 90 13.86 9.48 -8.21
C ARG A 90 14.50 10.46 -7.21
N PRO A 91 14.11 11.75 -7.21
CA PRO A 91 14.49 12.70 -6.16
C PRO A 91 14.20 12.15 -4.75
N PRO A 92 14.87 12.65 -3.69
CA PRO A 92 14.59 12.23 -2.33
C PRO A 92 13.09 12.28 -2.03
N CYS A 93 12.52 11.18 -1.54
CA CYS A 93 11.12 11.16 -1.13
C CYS A 93 10.89 12.17 0.00
N ARG A 94 9.64 12.58 0.23
CA ARG A 94 9.28 13.58 1.25
C ARG A 94 9.85 13.24 2.63
N ALA A 95 9.84 11.97 3.01
CA ALA A 95 10.47 11.49 4.25
C ALA A 95 11.99 11.79 4.32
N CYS A 96 12.74 11.59 3.23
CA CYS A 96 14.15 11.97 3.15
C CYS A 96 14.35 13.49 3.16
N ALA A 97 13.46 14.25 2.52
CA ALA A 97 13.56 15.71 2.50
C ALA A 97 13.36 16.32 3.89
N ILE A 98 12.48 15.76 4.71
CA ILE A 98 12.17 16.24 6.08
C ILE A 98 13.29 15.88 7.06
N VAL A 99 13.89 14.70 6.96
CA VAL A 99 14.95 14.23 7.86
C VAL A 99 16.31 14.89 7.56
N GLY A 100 16.44 15.57 6.41
CA GLY A 100 17.72 15.88 5.79
C GLY A 100 18.19 14.68 4.98
N ALA A 101 18.71 14.91 3.77
CA ALA A 101 19.19 13.82 2.93
C ALA A 101 20.20 12.96 3.73
N PRO A 102 20.11 11.62 3.66
CA PRO A 102 21.01 10.73 4.39
C PRO A 102 22.48 10.95 4.01
#